data_AF-A0A9P7GHP2-F1
#
_entry.id   AF-A0A9P7GHP2-F1
#
_cell.length_a   1.000
_cell.length_b   1.000
_cell.length_c   1.000
_cell.angle_alpha   90.00
_cell.angle_beta   90.00
_cell.angle_gamma   90.00
#
_symmetry.space_group_name_H-M   'P 1'
#
loop_
_entity.id
_entity.type
_entity.pdbx_description
1 polymer ?
#
loop_
_entity_poly.entity_id
_entity_poly.type
_entity_poly.pdbx_seq_one_letter_code
_entity_poly.pdbx_strand_id
1 'polypeptide(L)'
;MLFRIHSRNLEITSGGFPPVEFSPAGEVVDLTEDASTLELMFQFVYPRLQPPLEGISFTMLARLSEAVEKRSLPENALEVLEYAMRHDYPALSDRAAPFVTLEKISSSLKSLSPQLLHTWASRIRYYDTWNAKIRHAIVTAPNGHKCSLWTDYQRKIFFALGEFAGVKNDPSIASVITVPHYASICCKDDASRWQKDFMQQIADIPPFTKFL
;
A
#
# COMPACT_ATOMS: atom_id res chain seq x y z
N MET A 1 -3.50 26.69 -8.49
CA MET A 1 -3.51 26.53 -9.96
C MET A 1 -4.51 25.43 -10.29
N LEU A 2 -5.33 25.56 -11.33
CA LEU A 2 -6.38 24.59 -11.64
C LEU A 2 -6.09 23.95 -13.01
N PHE A 3 -5.89 22.63 -13.03
CA PHE A 3 -5.70 21.86 -14.26
C PHE A 3 -7.03 21.26 -14.71
N ARG A 4 -7.39 21.46 -15.98
CA ARG A 4 -8.60 20.88 -16.58
C ARG A 4 -8.22 19.70 -17.44
N ILE A 5 -8.42 18.49 -16.91
CA ILE A 5 -8.09 17.22 -17.58
C ILE A 5 -9.38 16.49 -17.94
N HIS A 6 -9.39 15.79 -19.07
CA HIS A 6 -10.52 14.91 -19.41
C HIS A 6 -10.48 13.64 -18.56
N SER A 7 -11.52 13.41 -17.76
CA SER A 7 -11.66 12.24 -16.89
C SER A 7 -11.47 10.92 -17.65
N ARG A 8 -11.97 10.84 -18.89
CA ARG A 8 -11.81 9.67 -19.76
C ARG A 8 -10.35 9.37 -20.13
N ASN A 9 -9.52 10.40 -20.29
CA ASN A 9 -8.10 10.17 -20.58
C ASN A 9 -7.37 9.69 -19.32
N LEU A 10 -7.73 10.22 -18.15
CA LEU A 10 -7.19 9.74 -16.88
C LEU A 10 -7.55 8.28 -16.64
N GLU A 11 -8.81 7.90 -16.84
CA GLU A 11 -9.27 6.51 -16.68
C GLU A 11 -8.51 5.52 -17.58
N ILE A 12 -8.26 5.88 -18.85
CA ILE A 12 -7.59 4.99 -19.81
C ILE A 12 -6.08 4.92 -19.58
N THR A 13 -5.46 6.01 -19.12
CA THR A 13 -3.98 6.12 -19.02
C THR A 13 -3.45 6.00 -17.60
N SER A 14 -4.31 6.03 -16.59
CA SER A 14 -3.92 5.97 -15.19
C SER A 14 -4.93 5.21 -14.36
N GLY A 15 -4.44 4.25 -13.56
CA GLY A 15 -5.25 3.51 -12.61
C GLY A 15 -5.62 4.28 -11.34
N GLY A 16 -4.87 5.33 -11.01
CA GLY A 16 -5.03 6.07 -9.75
C GLY A 16 -6.20 7.05 -9.66
N PHE A 17 -7.21 6.95 -10.53
CA PHE A 17 -8.39 7.82 -10.53
C PHE A 17 -9.69 7.01 -10.60
N PRO A 18 -10.77 7.47 -9.93
CA PRO A 18 -12.05 6.78 -9.98
C PRO A 18 -12.61 6.74 -11.41
N PRO A 19 -13.38 5.69 -11.77
CA PRO A 19 -13.99 5.59 -13.09
C PRO A 19 -14.91 6.78 -13.38
N VAL A 20 -15.05 7.13 -14.67
CA VAL A 20 -15.82 8.31 -15.11
C VAL A 20 -17.28 8.22 -14.67
N GLU A 21 -17.80 7.01 -14.52
CA GLU A 21 -19.17 6.71 -14.09
C GLU A 21 -19.45 7.13 -12.64
N PHE A 22 -18.41 7.26 -11.80
CA PHE A 22 -18.51 7.62 -10.39
C PHE A 22 -18.05 9.05 -10.09
N SER A 23 -17.53 9.77 -11.08
CA SER A 23 -16.97 11.12 -10.90
C SER A 23 -18.01 12.19 -11.26
N PRO A 24 -18.50 13.00 -10.30
CA PRO A 24 -19.42 14.10 -10.61
C PRO A 24 -18.79 15.12 -11.57
N ALA A 25 -19.58 15.61 -12.53
CA ALA A 25 -19.11 16.58 -13.50
C ALA A 25 -18.63 17.87 -12.81
N GLY A 26 -17.34 18.18 -12.94
CA GLY A 26 -16.71 19.35 -12.32
C GLY A 26 -16.06 19.09 -10.96
N GLU A 27 -15.85 17.82 -10.57
CA GLU A 27 -15.07 17.46 -9.39
C GLU A 27 -13.66 18.08 -9.41
N VAL A 28 -13.29 18.71 -8.29
CA VAL A 28 -11.95 19.26 -8.07
C VAL A 28 -11.23 18.34 -7.11
N VAL A 29 -10.15 17.72 -7.60
CA VAL A 29 -9.30 16.82 -6.81
C VAL A 29 -8.03 17.59 -6.42
N ASP A 30 -7.81 17.74 -5.11
CA ASP A 30 -6.59 18.33 -4.59
C ASP A 30 -5.43 17.33 -4.66
N LEU A 31 -4.35 17.73 -5.33
CA LEU A 31 -3.13 16.92 -5.49
C LEU A 31 -1.99 17.56 -4.70
N THR A 32 -1.16 16.72 -4.08
CA THR A 32 -0.06 17.15 -3.19
C THR A 32 1.19 17.57 -3.94
N GLU A 33 1.29 17.21 -5.22
CA GLU A 33 2.42 17.45 -6.09
C GLU A 33 2.45 18.91 -6.58
N ASP A 34 3.66 19.43 -6.86
CA ASP A 34 3.80 20.79 -7.35
C ASP A 34 3.24 20.94 -8.78
N ALA A 35 2.81 22.15 -9.12
CA ALA A 35 2.14 22.43 -10.39
C ALA A 35 2.99 22.06 -11.62
N SER A 36 4.31 22.22 -11.54
CA SER A 36 5.20 21.94 -12.67
C SER A 36 5.36 20.44 -12.90
N THR A 37 5.33 19.65 -11.82
CA THR A 37 5.33 18.18 -11.86
C THR A 37 4.01 17.65 -12.40
N LEU A 38 2.87 18.20 -11.95
CA LEU A 38 1.54 17.84 -12.43
C LEU A 38 1.36 18.18 -13.91
N GLU A 39 1.85 19.34 -14.35
CA GLU A 39 1.81 19.74 -15.76
C GLU A 39 2.54 18.74 -16.65
N LEU A 40 3.76 18.35 -16.26
CA LEU A 40 4.54 17.36 -17.00
C LEU A 40 3.86 15.98 -16.98
N MET A 41 3.33 15.54 -15.83
CA MET A 41 2.59 14.28 -15.70
C MET A 41 1.37 14.24 -16.62
N PHE A 42 0.59 15.32 -16.64
CA PHE A 42 -0.61 15.40 -17.46
C PHE A 42 -0.32 15.45 -18.97
N GLN A 43 0.89 15.82 -19.40
CA GLN A 43 1.27 15.70 -20.81
C GLN A 43 1.31 14.24 -21.28
N PHE A 44 1.64 13.29 -20.38
CA PHE A 44 1.64 11.85 -20.68
C PHE A 44 0.24 11.22 -20.70
N VAL A 45 -0.77 11.89 -20.13
CA VAL A 45 -2.17 11.42 -20.11
C VAL A 45 -2.85 11.56 -21.47
N TYR A 46 -2.36 12.46 -22.33
CA TYR A 46 -2.94 12.67 -23.64
C TYR A 46 -2.23 11.81 -24.70
N PRO A 47 -2.96 11.27 -25.69
CA PRO A 47 -2.39 10.53 -26.82
C PRO A 47 -1.69 11.50 -27.78
N ARG A 48 -0.52 11.99 -27.37
CA ARG A 48 0.34 12.92 -28.10
C ARG A 48 1.76 12.38 -28.10
N LEU A 49 2.61 12.95 -28.96
CA LEU A 49 4.04 12.67 -28.92
C LEU A 49 4.55 12.97 -27.50
N GLN A 50 5.26 12.03 -26.89
CA GLN A 50 5.78 12.21 -25.54
C GLN A 50 6.65 13.47 -25.49
N PRO A 51 6.52 14.29 -24.44
CA PRO A 51 7.30 15.51 -24.35
C PRO A 51 8.80 15.16 -24.33
N PRO A 52 9.63 15.89 -25.08
CA PRO A 52 11.07 15.67 -25.05
C PRO A 52 11.56 15.91 -23.62
N LEU A 53 12.26 14.91 -23.08
CA LEU A 53 12.84 14.99 -21.73
C LEU A 53 14.22 15.66 -21.73
N GLU A 54 14.75 15.97 -22.91
CA GLU A 54 16.01 16.69 -23.08
C GLU A 54 15.90 18.12 -22.56
N GLY A 55 16.74 18.47 -21.58
CA GLY A 55 16.74 19.77 -20.92
C GLY A 55 15.87 19.84 -19.65
N ILE A 56 15.12 18.78 -19.32
CA ILE A 56 14.44 18.68 -18.03
C ILE A 56 15.46 18.34 -16.95
N SER A 57 15.46 19.08 -15.85
CA SER A 57 16.36 18.80 -14.73
C SER A 57 16.08 17.42 -14.13
N PHE A 58 17.12 16.71 -13.71
CA PHE A 58 17.00 15.41 -13.05
C PHE A 58 16.05 15.46 -11.85
N THR A 59 16.07 16.56 -11.08
CA THR A 59 15.19 16.78 -9.94
C THR A 59 13.71 16.76 -10.34
N MET A 60 13.37 17.32 -11.51
CA MET A 60 11.99 17.35 -12.01
C MET A 60 11.56 15.98 -12.54
N LEU A 61 12.47 15.23 -13.19
CA LEU A 61 12.22 13.84 -13.59
C LEU A 61 11.99 12.92 -12.38
N ALA A 62 12.77 13.10 -11.30
CA ALA A 62 12.61 12.34 -10.07
C ALA A 62 11.26 12.60 -9.36
N ARG A 63 10.80 13.85 -9.35
CA ARG A 63 9.47 14.20 -8.83
C ARG A 63 8.34 13.63 -9.67
N LEU A 64 8.50 13.65 -11.00
CA LEU A 64 7.56 13.03 -11.91
C LEU A 64 7.46 11.51 -11.66
N SER A 65 8.60 10.81 -11.55
CA SER A 65 8.60 9.36 -11.28
C SER A 65 7.94 9.05 -9.94
N GLU A 66 8.22 9.83 -8.89
CA GLU A 66 7.62 9.63 -7.57
C GLU A 66 6.10 9.86 -7.58
N ALA A 67 5.64 10.89 -8.29
CA ALA A 67 4.21 11.19 -8.46
C ALA A 67 3.47 10.07 -9.22
N VAL A 68 4.08 9.53 -10.27
CA VAL A 68 3.50 8.44 -11.07
C VAL A 68 3.50 7.12 -10.30
N GLU A 69 4.57 6.80 -9.58
CA GLU A 69 4.66 5.58 -8.77
C GLU A 69 3.63 5.56 -7.63
N LYS A 70 3.47 6.69 -6.92
CA LYS A 70 2.56 6.79 -5.77
C LYS A 70 1.10 6.48 -6.11
N ARG A 71 0.68 6.71 -7.37
CA ARG A 71 -0.70 6.51 -7.84
C ARG A 71 -0.95 5.16 -8.50
N SER A 72 0.09 4.41 -8.82
CA SER A 72 -0.01 3.17 -9.62
C SER A 72 0.30 1.89 -8.83
N LEU A 73 0.88 2.02 -7.63
CA LEU A 73 1.37 0.90 -6.83
C LEU A 73 0.30 -0.12 -6.40
N PRO A 74 -0.91 0.25 -5.92
CA PRO A 74 -1.91 -0.76 -5.50
C PRO A 74 -2.46 -1.57 -6.68
N GLU A 75 -2.62 -0.94 -7.84
CA GLU A 75 -3.27 -1.54 -9.00
C GLU A 75 -2.31 -2.40 -9.81
N ASN A 76 -1.07 -1.94 -10.02
CA ASN A 76 -0.07 -2.62 -10.84
C ASN A 76 1.07 -3.20 -9.99
N ALA A 77 0.80 -3.53 -8.72
CA ALA A 77 1.80 -3.98 -7.75
C ALA A 77 2.67 -5.14 -8.27
N LEU A 78 2.07 -6.06 -9.03
CA LEU A 78 2.73 -7.27 -9.51
C LEU A 78 3.72 -6.94 -10.64
N GLU A 79 3.28 -6.13 -11.61
CA GLU A 79 4.06 -5.66 -12.75
C GLU A 79 5.21 -4.76 -12.28
N VAL A 80 4.94 -3.89 -11.30
CA VAL A 80 5.95 -3.02 -10.68
C VAL A 80 6.98 -3.84 -9.92
N LEU A 81 6.55 -4.85 -9.16
CA LEU A 81 7.48 -5.76 -8.46
C LEU A 81 8.35 -6.53 -9.46
N GLU A 82 7.76 -7.03 -10.55
CA GLU A 82 8.52 -7.74 -11.60
C GLU A 82 9.55 -6.83 -12.27
N TYR A 83 9.15 -5.61 -12.62
CA TYR A 83 10.05 -4.60 -13.18
C TYR A 83 11.19 -4.28 -12.21
N ALA A 84 10.87 -4.02 -10.95
CA ALA A 84 11.84 -3.69 -9.91
C ALA A 84 12.87 -4.80 -9.73
N MET A 85 12.44 -6.06 -9.75
CA MET A 85 13.35 -7.21 -9.65
C MET A 85 14.20 -7.41 -10.89
N ARG A 86 13.63 -7.21 -12.10
CA ARG A 86 14.37 -7.37 -13.36
C ARG A 86 15.50 -6.34 -13.50
N HIS A 87 15.32 -5.16 -12.94
CA HIS A 87 16.25 -4.04 -13.05
C HIS A 87 17.02 -3.74 -11.76
N ASP A 88 16.92 -4.62 -10.75
CA ASP A 88 17.63 -4.52 -9.47
C ASP A 88 17.36 -3.20 -8.71
N TYR A 89 16.08 -2.86 -8.57
CA TYR A 89 15.58 -1.71 -7.80
C TYR A 89 15.03 -2.14 -6.42
N PRO A 90 15.89 -2.34 -5.40
CA PRO A 90 15.49 -2.92 -4.12
C PRO A 90 14.45 -2.07 -3.36
N ALA A 91 14.59 -0.74 -3.37
CA ALA A 91 13.66 0.15 -2.69
C ALA A 91 12.25 0.10 -3.31
N LEU A 92 12.14 -0.10 -4.62
CA LEU A 92 10.86 -0.24 -5.31
C LEU A 92 10.23 -1.61 -5.04
N SER A 93 11.04 -2.67 -5.01
CA SER A 93 10.60 -4.02 -4.62
C SER A 93 10.00 -4.03 -3.21
N ASP A 94 10.66 -3.37 -2.25
CA ASP A 94 10.18 -3.28 -0.86
C ASP A 94 8.84 -2.53 -0.75
N ARG A 95 8.62 -1.51 -1.60
CA ARG A 95 7.35 -0.76 -1.64
C ARG A 95 6.24 -1.51 -2.34
N ALA A 96 6.53 -2.27 -3.40
CA ALA A 96 5.53 -2.98 -4.20
C ALA A 96 5.07 -4.30 -3.56
N ALA A 97 5.98 -5.03 -2.90
CA ALA A 97 5.72 -6.35 -2.36
C ALA A 97 4.49 -6.46 -1.42
N PRO A 98 4.21 -5.49 -0.52
CA PRO A 98 3.00 -5.50 0.33
C PRO A 98 1.66 -5.52 -0.41
N PHE A 99 1.62 -4.96 -1.64
CA PHE A 99 0.39 -4.75 -2.41
C PHE A 99 0.09 -5.86 -3.41
N VAL A 100 1.03 -6.78 -3.63
CA VAL A 100 0.82 -7.97 -4.47
C VAL A 100 -0.01 -8.97 -3.67
N THR A 101 -1.28 -9.18 -3.99
CA THR A 101 -2.17 -10.15 -3.32
C THR A 101 -2.09 -11.54 -3.95
N LEU A 102 -2.61 -12.57 -3.26
CA LEU A 102 -2.71 -13.92 -3.83
C LEU A 102 -3.61 -13.96 -5.07
N GLU A 103 -4.65 -13.12 -5.11
CA GLU A 103 -5.55 -12.97 -6.24
C GLU A 103 -4.81 -12.49 -7.50
N LYS A 104 -4.03 -11.40 -7.40
CA LYS A 104 -3.23 -10.86 -8.51
C LYS A 104 -2.23 -11.88 -9.07
N ILE A 105 -1.70 -12.77 -8.23
CA ILE A 105 -0.80 -13.84 -8.65
C ILE A 105 -1.58 -14.99 -9.31
N SER A 106 -2.71 -15.38 -8.73
CA SER A 106 -3.55 -16.46 -9.26
C SER A 106 -4.09 -16.14 -10.65
N SER A 107 -4.44 -14.87 -10.91
CA SER A 107 -4.85 -14.42 -12.25
C SER A 107 -3.71 -14.49 -13.28
N SER A 108 -2.47 -14.35 -12.82
CA SER A 108 -1.26 -14.30 -13.66
C SER A 108 -0.47 -15.62 -13.68
N LEU A 109 -1.01 -16.69 -13.06
CA LEU A 109 -0.31 -17.96 -12.83
C LEU A 109 0.15 -18.63 -14.14
N LYS A 110 -0.60 -18.42 -15.23
CA LYS A 110 -0.34 -19.02 -16.55
C LYS A 110 0.81 -18.36 -17.31
N SER A 111 1.23 -17.16 -16.91
CA SER A 111 2.28 -16.36 -17.54
C SER A 111 3.48 -16.11 -16.63
N LEU A 112 3.57 -16.81 -15.49
CA LEU A 112 4.65 -16.63 -14.52
C LEU A 112 5.99 -17.05 -15.12
N SER A 113 6.92 -16.11 -15.18
CA SER A 113 8.32 -16.41 -15.50
C SER A 113 8.98 -17.21 -14.37
N PRO A 114 10.08 -17.96 -14.63
CA PRO A 114 10.84 -18.65 -13.58
C PRO A 114 11.38 -17.72 -12.50
N GLN A 115 11.65 -16.45 -12.84
CA GLN A 115 12.05 -15.41 -11.89
C GLN A 115 10.88 -15.03 -10.96
N LEU A 116 9.64 -15.05 -11.46
CA LEU A 116 8.46 -14.87 -10.63
C LEU A 116 8.22 -16.02 -9.64
N LEU A 117 8.67 -17.25 -9.94
CA LEU A 117 8.60 -18.36 -8.98
C LEU A 117 9.54 -18.15 -7.79
N HIS A 118 10.75 -17.61 -8.04
CA HIS A 118 11.68 -17.25 -6.96
C HIS A 118 11.14 -16.07 -6.14
N THR A 119 10.54 -15.09 -6.82
CA THR A 119 9.79 -13.98 -6.20
C THR A 119 8.66 -14.48 -5.32
N TRP A 120 7.91 -15.48 -5.80
CA TRP A 120 6.79 -16.08 -5.07
C TRP A 120 7.24 -16.84 -3.82
N ALA A 121 8.31 -17.63 -3.91
CA ALA A 121 8.89 -18.31 -2.75
C ALA A 121 9.40 -17.32 -1.69
N SER A 122 10.05 -16.24 -2.12
CA SER A 122 10.51 -15.14 -1.26
C SER A 122 9.34 -14.40 -0.62
N ARG A 123 8.27 -14.18 -1.39
CA ARG A 123 7.01 -13.59 -0.91
C ARG A 123 6.34 -14.48 0.13
N ILE A 124 6.26 -15.78 -0.06
CA ILE A 124 5.69 -16.69 0.94
C ILE A 124 6.42 -16.51 2.28
N ARG A 125 7.75 -16.49 2.28
CA ARG A 125 8.56 -16.31 3.49
C ARG A 125 8.35 -14.94 4.15
N TYR A 126 8.24 -13.88 3.34
CA TYR A 126 7.92 -12.54 3.82
C TYR A 126 6.52 -12.48 4.46
N TYR A 127 5.51 -13.03 3.77
CA TYR A 127 4.13 -13.09 4.26
C TYR A 127 3.98 -13.99 5.48
N ASP A 128 4.71 -15.09 5.57
CA ASP A 128 4.73 -15.96 6.74
C ASP A 128 5.29 -15.26 7.96
N THR A 129 6.33 -14.43 7.78
CA THR A 129 6.89 -13.59 8.84
C THR A 129 5.87 -12.57 9.31
N TRP A 130 5.18 -11.90 8.37
CA TRP A 130 4.13 -10.93 8.67
C TRP A 130 2.95 -11.57 9.41
N ASN A 131 2.45 -12.70 8.89
CA ASN A 131 1.35 -13.46 9.47
C ASN A 131 1.71 -14.03 10.85
N ALA A 132 2.98 -14.38 11.09
CA ALA A 132 3.43 -14.81 12.40
C ALA A 132 3.32 -13.69 13.44
N LYS A 133 3.66 -12.44 13.08
CA LYS A 133 3.49 -11.27 13.95
C LYS A 133 2.02 -10.96 14.21
N ILE A 134 1.16 -11.02 13.19
CA ILE A 134 -0.29 -10.85 13.35
C ILE A 134 -0.86 -11.94 14.29
N ARG A 135 -0.52 -13.22 14.07
CA ARG A 135 -0.94 -14.32 14.95
C ARG A 135 -0.46 -14.11 16.38
N HIS A 136 0.79 -13.70 16.57
CA HIS A 136 1.33 -13.39 17.89
C HIS A 136 0.55 -12.25 18.55
N ALA A 137 0.20 -11.20 17.81
CA ALA A 137 -0.61 -10.09 18.30
C ALA A 137 -2.01 -10.51 18.75
N ILE A 138 -2.65 -11.42 18.00
CA ILE A 138 -3.95 -12.01 18.33
C ILE A 138 -3.86 -12.79 19.64
N VAL A 139 -2.82 -13.62 19.82
CA VAL A 139 -2.65 -14.45 21.03
C VAL A 139 -2.24 -13.62 22.25
N THR A 140 -1.48 -12.54 22.06
CA THR A 140 -1.00 -11.66 23.13
C THR A 140 -1.92 -10.47 23.41
N ALA A 141 -3.02 -10.36 22.67
CA ALA A 141 -4.08 -9.39 22.98
C ALA A 141 -4.47 -9.55 24.47
N PRO A 142 -4.56 -8.46 25.26
CA PRO A 142 -4.59 -8.60 26.71
C PRO A 142 -5.75 -9.49 27.16
N ASN A 143 -5.45 -10.49 27.99
CA ASN A 143 -6.45 -11.44 28.45
C ASN A 143 -7.33 -10.76 29.51
N GLY A 144 -8.57 -10.44 29.12
CA GLY A 144 -9.69 -10.17 30.01
C GLY A 144 -9.44 -9.11 31.08
N HIS A 145 -9.51 -7.83 30.71
CA HIS A 145 -9.81 -6.81 31.71
C HIS A 145 -11.25 -7.05 32.21
N LYS A 146 -11.52 -6.92 33.53
CA LYS A 146 -12.85 -7.19 34.14
C LYS A 146 -13.97 -6.22 33.72
N CYS A 147 -13.74 -5.38 32.70
CA CYS A 147 -14.72 -4.42 32.21
C CYS A 147 -15.58 -5.06 31.12
N SER A 148 -16.88 -4.79 31.14
CA SER A 148 -17.84 -5.25 30.12
C SER A 148 -17.50 -4.79 28.70
N LEU A 149 -16.80 -3.66 28.55
CA LEU A 149 -16.39 -3.09 27.25
C LEU A 149 -15.16 -3.79 26.64
N TRP A 150 -14.44 -4.59 27.42
CA TRP A 150 -13.21 -5.26 26.97
C TRP A 150 -13.48 -6.27 25.85
N THR A 151 -14.57 -7.02 25.95
CA THR A 151 -14.95 -8.04 24.96
C THR A 151 -15.25 -7.42 23.60
N ASP A 152 -15.93 -6.27 23.57
CA ASP A 152 -16.22 -5.56 22.31
C ASP A 152 -14.96 -4.93 21.71
N TYR A 153 -14.02 -4.48 22.55
CA TYR A 153 -12.71 -4.01 22.11
C TYR A 153 -11.88 -5.13 21.48
N GLN A 154 -11.77 -6.28 22.14
CA GLN A 154 -11.10 -7.47 21.60
C GLN A 154 -11.72 -7.90 20.26
N ARG A 155 -13.06 -7.92 20.15
CA ARG A 155 -13.75 -8.27 18.90
C ARG A 155 -13.33 -7.35 17.75
N LYS A 156 -13.23 -6.04 17.99
CA LYS A 156 -12.81 -5.07 16.96
C LYS A 156 -11.35 -5.24 16.56
N ILE A 157 -10.46 -5.51 17.50
CA ILE A 157 -9.06 -5.87 17.19
C ILE A 157 -9.01 -7.11 16.30
N PHE A 158 -9.72 -8.18 16.68
CA PHE A 158 -9.72 -9.42 15.91
C PHE A 158 -10.32 -9.23 14.52
N PHE A 159 -11.38 -8.44 14.39
CA PHE A 159 -11.93 -8.08 13.08
C PHE A 159 -10.92 -7.31 12.23
N ALA A 160 -10.31 -6.27 12.78
CA ALA A 160 -9.27 -5.51 12.09
C ALA A 160 -8.13 -6.43 11.65
N LEU A 161 -7.48 -7.14 12.58
CA LEU A 161 -6.37 -8.03 12.29
C LEU A 161 -6.74 -9.16 11.32
N GLY A 162 -7.98 -9.66 11.40
CA GLY A 162 -8.52 -10.69 10.51
C GLY A 162 -8.76 -10.20 9.09
N GLU A 163 -9.22 -8.96 8.89
CA GLU A 163 -9.33 -8.33 7.57
C GLU A 163 -7.95 -8.10 6.92
N PHE A 164 -6.90 -7.87 7.71
CA PHE A 164 -5.54 -7.69 7.20
C PHE A 164 -4.82 -9.01 6.91
N ALA A 165 -5.16 -10.09 7.63
CA ALA A 165 -4.55 -11.41 7.44
C ALA A 165 -4.79 -11.94 6.00
N GLY A 166 -3.79 -11.74 5.14
CA GLY A 166 -3.79 -12.23 3.75
C GLY A 166 -4.27 -11.25 2.69
N VAL A 167 -4.80 -10.06 3.05
CA VAL A 167 -5.35 -9.08 2.10
C VAL A 167 -4.50 -7.82 1.98
N LYS A 168 -3.96 -7.30 3.10
CA LYS A 168 -3.15 -6.07 3.14
C LYS A 168 -2.03 -6.22 4.17
N ASN A 169 -0.79 -6.34 3.71
CA ASN A 169 0.41 -6.47 4.56
C ASN A 169 1.25 -5.19 4.53
N ASP A 170 0.59 -4.05 4.70
CA ASP A 170 1.21 -2.74 4.59
C ASP A 170 1.06 -1.94 5.90
N PRO A 171 1.85 -0.86 6.09
CA PRO A 171 1.85 -0.06 7.31
C PRO A 171 0.50 0.55 7.70
N SER A 172 -0.49 0.60 6.78
CA SER A 172 -1.84 1.05 7.08
C SER A 172 -2.55 0.21 8.16
N ILE A 173 -2.08 -1.01 8.44
CA ILE A 173 -2.55 -1.84 9.57
C ILE A 173 -2.46 -1.08 10.91
N ALA A 174 -1.47 -0.20 11.05
CA ALA A 174 -1.26 0.65 12.22
C ALA A 174 -2.43 1.61 12.49
N SER A 175 -3.06 2.10 11.43
CA SER A 175 -4.16 3.07 11.50
C SER A 175 -5.46 2.44 11.98
N VAL A 176 -5.70 1.17 11.64
CA VAL A 176 -6.94 0.46 11.99
C VAL A 176 -6.93 -0.03 13.44
N ILE A 177 -5.74 -0.20 14.03
CA ILE A 177 -5.56 -0.65 15.41
C ILE A 177 -5.49 0.54 16.39
N THR A 178 -5.89 1.74 15.96
CA THR A 178 -5.97 2.89 16.87
C THR A 178 -6.96 2.60 17.98
N VAL A 179 -6.49 2.64 19.24
CA VAL A 179 -7.33 2.50 20.43
C VAL A 179 -8.44 3.54 20.33
N PRO A 180 -9.71 3.12 20.17
CA PRO A 180 -10.78 4.08 20.00
C PRO A 180 -10.90 4.93 21.26
N HIS A 181 -11.23 6.21 21.07
CA HIS A 181 -11.33 7.22 22.13
C HIS A 181 -12.31 6.87 23.27
N TYR A 182 -13.08 5.78 23.13
CA TYR A 182 -14.05 5.24 24.07
C TYR A 182 -13.54 4.07 24.93
N ALA A 183 -12.27 3.63 24.80
CA ALA A 183 -11.70 2.73 25.80
C ALA A 183 -11.83 3.43 27.16
N SER A 184 -12.69 2.89 28.03
CA SER A 184 -12.89 3.43 29.38
C SER A 184 -11.53 3.59 30.04
N ILE A 185 -11.37 4.60 30.89
CA ILE A 185 -10.11 4.93 31.60
C ILE A 185 -9.39 3.67 32.12
N CYS A 186 -10.15 2.65 32.55
CA CYS A 186 -9.62 1.39 33.06
C CYS A 186 -8.90 0.47 32.05
N CYS A 187 -9.20 0.54 30.74
CA CYS A 187 -8.60 -0.36 29.74
C CYS A 187 -7.56 0.31 28.84
N LYS A 188 -7.39 1.63 28.97
CA LYS A 188 -6.58 2.46 28.08
C LYS A 188 -5.10 2.09 28.13
N ASP A 189 -4.55 1.84 29.31
CA ASP A 189 -3.12 1.62 29.49
C ASP A 189 -2.67 0.27 28.91
N ASP A 190 -3.44 -0.80 29.16
CA ASP A 190 -3.13 -2.13 28.61
C ASP A 190 -3.35 -2.18 27.09
N ALA A 191 -4.41 -1.52 26.60
CA ALA A 191 -4.63 -1.35 25.17
C ALA A 191 -3.49 -0.60 24.48
N SER A 192 -3.03 0.51 25.07
CA SER A 192 -1.92 1.31 24.55
C SER A 192 -0.58 0.55 24.60
N ARG A 193 -0.34 -0.22 25.67
CA ARG A 193 0.86 -1.04 25.82
C ARG A 193 0.91 -2.14 24.76
N TRP A 194 -0.19 -2.87 24.58
CA TRP A 194 -0.30 -3.90 23.54
C TRP A 194 -0.15 -3.29 22.14
N GLN A 195 -0.79 -2.15 21.85
CA GLN A 195 -0.65 -1.50 20.54
C GLN A 195 0.81 -1.11 20.27
N LYS A 196 1.51 -0.53 21.26
CA LYS A 196 2.91 -0.15 21.12
C LYS A 196 3.80 -1.37 20.84
N ASP A 197 3.58 -2.46 21.58
CA ASP A 197 4.33 -3.71 21.39
C ASP A 197 4.07 -4.30 19.99
N PHE A 198 2.82 -4.35 19.55
CA PHE A 198 2.46 -4.79 18.21
C PHE A 198 3.13 -3.93 17.12
N MET A 199 3.09 -2.61 17.25
CA MET A 199 3.72 -1.69 16.31
C MET A 199 5.23 -1.87 16.22
N GLN A 200 5.89 -2.14 17.36
CA GLN A 200 7.31 -2.48 17.37
C GLN A 200 7.56 -3.79 16.62
N GLN A 201 6.75 -4.82 16.88
CA GLN A 201 6.88 -6.11 16.20
C GLN A 201 6.69 -6.03 14.68
N ILE A 202 5.83 -5.13 14.19
CA ILE A 202 5.65 -4.86 12.75
C ILE A 202 6.85 -4.08 12.19
N ALA A 203 7.38 -3.10 12.93
CA ALA A 203 8.56 -2.35 12.53
C ALA A 203 9.83 -3.22 12.44
N ASP A 204 9.90 -4.29 13.25
CA ASP A 204 11.01 -5.25 13.24
C ASP A 204 10.96 -6.24 12.07
N ILE A 205 9.92 -6.22 11.22
CA ILE A 205 9.84 -7.09 10.05
C ILE A 205 10.90 -6.65 9.03
N PRO A 206 11.82 -7.55 8.61
CA PRO A 206 12.83 -7.20 7.62
C PRO A 206 12.17 -6.80 6.29
N PRO A 207 12.77 -5.86 5.52
CA PRO A 207 12.27 -5.52 4.20
C PRO A 207 12.26 -6.74 3.27
N PHE A 208 11.37 -6.74 2.28
CA PHE A 208 11.18 -7.85 1.34
C PHE A 208 12.49 -8.25 0.65
N THR A 209 13.36 -7.29 0.34
CA THR A 209 14.70 -7.48 -0.24
C THR A 209 15.61 -8.41 0.56
N LYS A 210 15.37 -8.62 1.86
CA LYS A 210 16.11 -9.60 2.69
C LYS A 210 15.69 -11.06 2.45
N PHE A 211 14.60 -11.27 1.71
CA PHE A 211 14.06 -12.59 1.40
C PHE A 211 14.32 -13.02 -0.04
N LEU A 212 14.83 -12.10 -0.89
CA LEU A 212 15.23 -12.31 -2.28
C LEU A 212 16.50 -13.16 -2.42
#